data_AF-A0A354HDQ8-F1
#
_entry.id   AF-A0A354HDQ8-F1
#
_cell.length_a   1.000
_cell.length_b   1.000
_cell.length_c   1.000
_cell.angle_alpha   90.00
_cell.angle_beta   90.00
_cell.angle_gamma   90.00
#
_symmetry.space_group_name_H-M   'P 1'
#
loop_
_entity.id
_entity.type
_entity.pdbx_description
1 polymer ?
#
loop_
_entity_poly.entity_id
_entity_poly.type
_entity_poly.pdbx_seq_one_letter_code
_entity_poly.pdbx_strand_id
1 'polypeptide(L)'
;KEDAKTGEVDNEKALSAAQSFVDSYNELYSSTRGSGNSTVSGKSEFVAKMTSAYSNKLAKVGISVGNDGKLSIDKDTFSNSSAEAREEIFGKKNSYASFMSEQATAINAYAQTAAYLDANSTYTKSGTVASSNASALSGVLYNQLF
;
A
#
# COMPACT_ATOMS: atom_id res chain seq x y z
N LYS A 1 21.42 -21.95 -28.86
CA LYS A 1 21.80 -21.54 -27.48
C LYS A 1 21.27 -20.13 -27.33
N GLU A 2 20.00 -19.96 -26.99
CA GLU A 2 19.36 -18.65 -27.12
C GLU A 2 18.22 -18.50 -26.11
N ASP A 3 18.48 -18.72 -24.81
CA ASP A 3 17.42 -18.65 -23.79
C ASP A 3 17.87 -18.08 -22.42
N ALA A 4 19.16 -17.72 -22.25
CA ALA A 4 19.64 -17.20 -20.96
C ALA A 4 19.39 -15.68 -20.78
N LYS A 5 19.44 -14.90 -21.87
CA LYS A 5 19.32 -13.43 -21.79
C LYS A 5 17.91 -12.92 -21.51
N THR A 6 16.88 -13.63 -21.94
CA THR A 6 15.47 -13.27 -21.69
C THR A 6 15.11 -13.54 -20.24
N GLY A 7 15.45 -14.72 -19.70
CA GLY A 7 15.13 -15.09 -18.32
C GLY A 7 15.79 -14.23 -17.23
N GLU A 8 17.00 -13.71 -17.47
CA GLU A 8 17.68 -12.76 -16.56
C GLU A 8 17.01 -11.37 -16.58
N VAL A 9 16.68 -10.84 -17.78
CA VAL A 9 16.01 -9.54 -17.93
C VAL A 9 14.60 -9.56 -17.33
N ASP A 10 13.88 -10.66 -17.46
CA ASP A 10 12.56 -10.83 -16.85
C ASP A 10 12.64 -10.93 -15.31
N ASN A 11 13.70 -11.54 -14.77
CA ASN A 11 13.94 -11.60 -13.33
C ASN A 11 14.28 -10.22 -12.74
N GLU A 12 15.15 -9.45 -13.38
CA GLU A 12 15.46 -8.08 -12.92
C GLU A 12 14.22 -7.19 -12.90
N LYS A 13 13.38 -7.25 -13.93
CA LYS A 13 12.11 -6.51 -13.97
C LYS A 13 11.16 -6.93 -12.85
N ALA A 14 11.00 -8.23 -12.64
CA ALA A 14 10.15 -8.76 -11.57
C ALA A 14 10.67 -8.34 -10.19
N LEU A 15 11.98 -8.40 -9.97
CA LEU A 15 12.61 -7.99 -8.71
C LEU A 15 12.46 -6.48 -8.48
N SER A 16 12.65 -5.66 -9.51
CA SER A 16 12.45 -4.22 -9.44
C SER A 16 11.00 -3.88 -9.11
N ALA A 17 10.03 -4.55 -9.74
CA ALA A 17 8.61 -4.35 -9.44
C ALA A 17 8.27 -4.76 -8.00
N ALA A 18 8.81 -5.88 -7.52
CA ALA A 18 8.62 -6.32 -6.15
C ALA A 18 9.25 -5.37 -5.13
N GLN A 19 10.43 -4.81 -5.43
CA GLN A 19 11.06 -3.76 -4.61
C GLN A 19 10.19 -2.51 -4.56
N SER A 20 9.76 -1.99 -5.70
CA SER A 20 8.86 -0.82 -5.74
C SER A 20 7.57 -1.07 -4.96
N PHE A 21 7.03 -2.29 -5.00
CA PHE A 21 5.87 -2.66 -4.20
C PHE A 21 6.16 -2.64 -2.68
N VAL A 22 7.29 -3.21 -2.25
CA VAL A 22 7.74 -3.19 -0.84
C VAL A 22 7.95 -1.76 -0.36
N ASP A 23 8.62 -0.93 -1.16
CA ASP A 23 8.84 0.49 -0.85
C ASP A 23 7.51 1.24 -0.74
N SER A 24 6.62 1.08 -1.73
CA SER A 24 5.28 1.70 -1.72
C SER A 24 4.48 1.31 -0.48
N TYR A 25 4.52 0.03 -0.09
CA TYR A 25 3.87 -0.44 1.14
C TYR A 25 4.47 0.23 2.38
N ASN A 26 5.81 0.28 2.49
CA ASN A 26 6.49 0.84 3.65
C ASN A 26 6.26 2.35 3.79
N GLU A 27 6.20 3.06 2.67
CA GLU A 27 5.86 4.49 2.61
C GLU A 27 4.41 4.73 3.06
N LEU A 28 3.46 3.94 2.54
CA LEU A 28 2.07 3.98 2.96
C LEU A 28 1.91 3.70 4.45
N TYR A 29 2.56 2.65 4.96
CA TYR A 29 2.53 2.25 6.36
C TYR A 29 3.10 3.35 7.27
N SER A 30 4.22 3.95 6.89
CA SER A 30 4.87 5.03 7.66
C SER A 30 4.03 6.30 7.64
N SER A 31 3.49 6.68 6.48
CA SER A 31 2.66 7.88 6.30
C SER A 31 1.34 7.79 7.07
N THR A 32 0.70 6.62 7.05
CA THR A 32 -0.56 6.39 7.77
C THR A 32 -0.37 6.37 9.28
N ARG A 33 0.66 5.68 9.77
CA ARG A 33 1.00 5.61 11.19
C ARG A 33 1.44 6.97 11.74
N GLY A 34 2.14 7.78 10.95
CA GLY A 34 2.60 9.13 11.32
C GLY A 34 1.56 10.24 11.16
N SER A 35 0.39 9.96 10.58
CA SER A 35 -0.61 10.97 10.20
C SER A 35 -1.28 11.72 11.38
N GLY A 36 -1.14 11.25 12.62
CA GLY A 36 -1.80 11.84 13.79
C GLY A 36 -3.33 11.69 13.83
N ASN A 37 -3.92 11.08 12.79
CA ASN A 37 -5.35 10.79 12.70
C ASN A 37 -5.62 9.33 13.09
N SER A 38 -6.40 9.12 14.15
CA SER A 38 -6.68 7.78 14.70
C SER A 38 -7.35 6.85 13.70
N THR A 39 -8.19 7.37 12.79
CA THR A 39 -8.85 6.59 11.75
C THR A 39 -7.87 6.11 10.69
N VAL A 40 -6.91 6.97 10.31
CA VAL A 40 -5.86 6.64 9.33
C VAL A 40 -4.82 5.72 9.95
N SER A 41 -4.44 5.95 11.22
CA SER A 41 -3.52 5.08 11.97
C SER A 41 -4.11 3.68 12.15
N GLY A 42 -5.39 3.54 12.48
CA GLY A 42 -6.04 2.23 12.62
C GLY A 42 -6.05 1.41 11.33
N LYS A 43 -6.05 2.07 10.16
CA LYS A 43 -5.92 1.37 8.86
C LYS A 43 -4.52 0.83 8.64
N SER A 44 -3.48 1.54 9.12
CA SER A 44 -2.11 1.03 9.08
C SER A 44 -1.97 -0.28 9.85
N GLU A 45 -2.61 -0.38 11.03
CA GLU A 45 -2.62 -1.58 11.86
C GLU A 45 -3.40 -2.72 11.21
N PHE A 46 -4.55 -2.40 10.59
CA PHE A 46 -5.32 -3.37 9.82
C PHE A 46 -4.51 -3.95 8.65
N VAL A 47 -3.87 -3.08 7.86
CA VAL A 47 -3.02 -3.48 6.74
C VAL A 47 -1.87 -4.36 7.23
N ALA A 48 -1.12 -3.94 8.26
CA ALA A 48 -0.04 -4.75 8.82
C ALA A 48 -0.51 -6.11 9.34
N LYS A 49 -1.69 -6.17 9.98
CA LYS A 49 -2.26 -7.44 10.46
C LYS A 49 -2.60 -8.38 9.29
N MET A 50 -3.16 -7.84 8.21
CA MET A 50 -3.44 -8.61 7.00
C MET A 50 -2.14 -9.07 6.34
N THR A 51 -1.14 -8.22 6.25
CA THR A 51 0.21 -8.55 5.77
C THR A 51 0.85 -9.68 6.57
N SER A 52 0.75 -9.66 7.90
CA SER A 52 1.19 -10.77 8.74
C SER A 52 0.47 -12.07 8.44
N ALA A 53 -0.81 -12.05 8.06
CA ALA A 53 -1.53 -13.26 7.65
C ALA A 53 -0.99 -13.85 6.32
N TYR A 54 -0.44 -13.01 5.44
CA TYR A 54 0.24 -13.43 4.20
C TYR A 54 1.73 -13.73 4.37
N SER A 55 2.31 -13.52 5.56
CA SER A 55 3.74 -13.68 5.84
C SER A 55 4.33 -15.01 5.36
N ASN A 56 3.62 -16.13 5.54
CA ASN A 56 4.08 -17.44 5.10
C ASN A 56 4.23 -17.52 3.56
N LYS A 57 3.27 -16.94 2.82
CA LYS A 57 3.31 -16.90 1.35
C LYS A 57 4.37 -15.91 0.86
N LEU A 58 4.49 -14.77 1.52
CA LEU A 58 5.52 -13.77 1.24
C LEU A 58 6.94 -14.34 1.45
N ALA A 59 7.14 -15.11 2.52
CA ALA A 59 8.43 -15.73 2.82
C ALA A 59 8.88 -16.69 1.71
N LYS A 60 7.95 -17.36 1.01
CA LYS A 60 8.27 -18.25 -0.12
C LYS A 60 8.88 -17.53 -1.32
N VAL A 61 8.66 -16.22 -1.44
CA VAL A 61 9.25 -15.38 -2.49
C VAL A 61 10.36 -14.48 -1.94
N GLY A 62 10.86 -14.74 -0.72
CA GLY A 62 11.91 -13.93 -0.11
C GLY A 62 11.44 -12.61 0.49
N ILE A 63 10.13 -12.42 0.67
CA ILE A 63 9.59 -11.22 1.32
C ILE A 63 9.29 -11.53 2.79
N SER A 64 9.86 -10.74 3.69
CA SER A 64 9.67 -10.89 5.14
C SER A 64 8.90 -9.70 5.72
N VAL A 65 8.09 -9.97 6.74
CA VAL A 65 7.39 -8.95 7.52
C VAL A 65 8.18 -8.72 8.82
N GLY A 66 8.71 -7.52 9.01
CA GLY A 66 9.41 -7.12 10.22
C GLY A 66 8.46 -6.94 11.42
N ASN A 67 9.02 -6.94 12.63
CA ASN A 67 8.25 -6.70 13.85
C ASN A 67 7.62 -5.29 13.90
N ASP A 68 8.16 -4.35 13.13
CA ASP A 68 7.66 -3.00 12.94
C ASP A 68 6.55 -2.93 11.89
N GLY A 69 6.11 -4.07 11.33
CA GLY A 69 5.04 -4.15 10.33
C GLY A 69 5.47 -3.80 8.90
N LYS A 70 6.76 -3.48 8.69
CA LYS A 70 7.35 -3.19 7.38
C LYS A 70 7.71 -4.46 6.63
N LEU A 71 7.78 -4.33 5.31
CA LEU A 71 8.24 -5.38 4.42
C LEU A 71 9.72 -5.23 4.09
N SER A 72 10.38 -6.37 3.90
CA SER A 72 11.76 -6.46 3.41
C SER A 72 11.84 -7.54 2.35
N ILE A 73 12.68 -7.34 1.33
CA ILE A 73 12.87 -8.30 0.23
C ILE A 73 14.30 -8.80 0.20
N ASP A 74 14.46 -10.12 0.27
CA ASP A 74 15.72 -10.82 0.03
C ASP A 74 15.85 -11.08 -1.47
N LYS A 75 16.78 -10.36 -2.12
CA LYS A 75 16.93 -10.39 -3.58
C LYS A 75 17.31 -11.78 -4.09
N ASP A 76 18.19 -12.47 -3.37
CA ASP A 76 18.65 -13.82 -3.71
C ASP A 76 17.49 -14.81 -3.65
N THR A 77 16.73 -14.82 -2.57
CA THR A 77 15.57 -15.71 -2.39
C THR A 77 14.47 -15.38 -3.40
N PHE A 78 14.24 -14.10 -3.70
CA PHE A 78 13.25 -13.69 -4.69
C PHE A 78 13.62 -14.18 -6.10
N SER A 79 14.87 -14.00 -6.53
CA SER A 79 15.35 -14.46 -7.84
C SER A 79 15.34 -15.99 -7.95
N ASN A 80 15.65 -16.69 -6.86
CA ASN A 80 15.60 -18.16 -6.81
C ASN A 80 14.17 -18.73 -6.61
N SER A 81 13.17 -17.90 -6.32
CA SER A 81 11.80 -18.37 -6.12
C SER A 81 11.14 -18.84 -7.43
N SER A 82 10.16 -19.72 -7.32
CA SER A 82 9.41 -20.22 -8.49
C SER A 82 8.49 -19.14 -9.07
N ALA A 83 8.34 -19.10 -10.40
CA ALA A 83 7.39 -18.21 -11.08
C ALA A 83 5.97 -18.32 -10.50
N GLU A 84 5.48 -19.53 -10.23
CA GLU A 84 4.17 -19.75 -9.60
C GLU A 84 4.02 -19.08 -8.22
N ALA A 85 5.09 -19.08 -7.42
CA ALA A 85 5.10 -18.43 -6.11
C ALA A 85 5.03 -16.91 -6.27
N ARG A 86 5.79 -16.35 -7.21
CA ARG A 86 5.73 -14.92 -7.54
C ARG A 86 4.36 -14.53 -8.09
N GLU A 87 3.78 -15.32 -8.98
CA GLU A 87 2.43 -15.09 -9.51
C GLU A 87 1.34 -15.18 -8.43
N GLU A 88 1.49 -16.07 -7.45
CA GLU A 88 0.55 -16.14 -6.32
C GLU A 88 0.54 -14.84 -5.49
N ILE A 89 1.69 -14.18 -5.35
CA ILE A 89 1.82 -12.92 -4.59
C ILE A 89 1.45 -11.69 -5.43
N PHE A 90 1.82 -11.66 -6.71
CA PHE A 90 1.74 -10.46 -7.54
C PHE A 90 0.78 -10.54 -8.73
N GLY A 91 0.50 -11.73 -9.25
CA GLY A 91 -0.15 -11.91 -10.56
C GLY A 91 -1.63 -12.25 -10.52
N LYS A 92 -2.13 -12.91 -9.46
CA LYS A 92 -3.53 -13.35 -9.39
C LYS A 92 -4.47 -12.22 -8.98
N LYS A 93 -5.73 -12.27 -9.42
CA LYS A 93 -6.79 -11.30 -9.05
C LYS A 93 -7.07 -11.22 -7.53
N ASN A 94 -6.81 -12.32 -6.81
CA ASN A 94 -6.88 -12.40 -5.34
C ASN A 94 -5.48 -12.50 -4.72
N SER A 95 -4.46 -11.98 -5.42
CA SER A 95 -3.10 -11.95 -4.93
C SER A 95 -2.94 -10.92 -3.81
N TYR A 96 -1.88 -11.08 -3.05
CA TYR A 96 -1.53 -10.12 -2.00
C TYR A 96 -1.32 -8.70 -2.57
N ALA A 97 -0.70 -8.58 -3.75
CA ALA A 97 -0.48 -7.29 -4.39
C ALA A 97 -1.79 -6.59 -4.81
N SER A 98 -2.77 -7.33 -5.34
CA SER A 98 -4.11 -6.77 -5.64
C SER A 98 -4.79 -6.29 -4.37
N PHE A 99 -4.82 -7.13 -3.33
CA PHE A 99 -5.40 -6.76 -2.04
C PHE A 99 -4.73 -5.50 -1.46
N MET A 100 -3.41 -5.41 -1.49
CA MET A 100 -2.68 -4.22 -1.02
C MET A 100 -2.93 -2.98 -1.87
N SER A 101 -3.09 -3.13 -3.19
CA SER A 101 -3.42 -2.00 -4.06
C SER A 101 -4.81 -1.43 -3.76
N GLU A 102 -5.78 -2.30 -3.48
CA GLU A 102 -7.12 -1.91 -3.04
C GLU A 102 -7.07 -1.22 -1.67
N GLN A 103 -6.30 -1.76 -0.72
CA GLN A 103 -6.12 -1.13 0.60
C GLN A 103 -5.42 0.23 0.49
N ALA A 104 -4.40 0.36 -0.36
CA ALA A 104 -3.70 1.61 -0.60
C ALA A 104 -4.63 2.67 -1.19
N THR A 105 -5.46 2.28 -2.16
CA THR A 105 -6.48 3.16 -2.76
C THR A 105 -7.49 3.61 -1.72
N ALA A 106 -7.99 2.68 -0.91
CA ALA A 106 -8.91 2.99 0.18
C ALA A 106 -8.27 3.97 1.16
N ILE A 107 -7.07 3.66 1.66
CA ILE A 107 -6.31 4.53 2.57
C ILE A 107 -6.12 5.93 1.96
N ASN A 108 -5.75 6.04 0.69
CA ASN A 108 -5.60 7.32 0.02
C ASN A 108 -6.92 8.10 -0.04
N ALA A 109 -8.04 7.44 -0.37
CA ALA A 109 -9.36 8.07 -0.34
C ALA A 109 -9.73 8.56 1.08
N TYR A 110 -9.44 7.77 2.11
CA TYR A 110 -9.66 8.17 3.50
C TYR A 110 -8.73 9.29 3.94
N ALA A 111 -7.46 9.28 3.54
CA ALA A 111 -6.49 10.32 3.86
C ALA A 111 -6.88 11.65 3.22
N GLN A 112 -7.33 11.62 1.96
CA GLN A 112 -7.86 12.81 1.28
C GLN A 112 -9.15 13.31 1.93
N THR A 113 -10.07 12.40 2.30
CA THR A 113 -11.30 12.77 2.99
C THR A 113 -11.00 13.34 4.38
N ALA A 114 -10.08 12.74 5.13
CA ALA A 114 -9.67 13.20 6.45
C ALA A 114 -8.94 14.55 6.38
N ALA A 115 -8.04 14.74 5.41
CA ALA A 115 -7.37 16.02 5.16
C ALA A 115 -8.36 17.10 4.74
N TYR A 116 -9.36 16.76 3.92
CA TYR A 116 -10.45 17.66 3.56
C TYR A 116 -11.32 18.01 4.77
N LEU A 117 -11.70 17.02 5.60
CA LEU A 117 -12.46 17.24 6.81
C LEU A 117 -11.66 17.98 7.88
N ASP A 118 -10.34 17.90 7.92
CA ASP A 118 -9.48 18.67 8.80
C ASP A 118 -9.35 20.12 8.30
N ALA A 119 -9.11 20.29 6.99
CA ALA A 119 -9.03 21.60 6.33
C ALA A 119 -10.37 22.36 6.31
N ASN A 120 -11.50 21.65 6.31
CA ASN A 120 -12.85 22.22 6.34
C ASN A 120 -13.56 21.99 7.68
N SER A 121 -12.91 21.36 8.67
CA SER A 121 -13.44 21.28 10.02
C SER A 121 -13.39 22.68 10.58
N THR A 122 -14.56 23.30 10.68
CA THR A 122 -14.73 24.44 11.55
C THR A 122 -14.34 24.04 12.97
N TYR A 123 -14.63 22.82 13.44
CA TYR A 123 -14.21 22.39 14.77
C TYR A 123 -12.78 21.87 14.81
N THR A 124 -11.84 22.75 15.17
CA THR A 124 -10.51 22.32 15.63
C THR A 124 -10.64 21.52 16.94
N LYS A 125 -9.72 20.59 17.23
CA LYS A 125 -9.65 19.81 18.48
C LYS A 125 -9.66 20.67 19.78
N SER A 126 -9.50 22.00 19.66
CA SER A 126 -9.56 22.98 20.74
C SER A 126 -10.88 23.76 20.81
N GLY A 127 -11.94 23.36 20.10
CA GLY A 127 -13.27 23.97 20.19
C GLY A 127 -13.38 25.36 19.55
N THR A 128 -12.46 25.75 18.66
CA THR A 128 -12.52 27.03 17.95
C THR A 128 -12.89 26.81 16.49
N VAL A 129 -13.85 27.60 15.99
CA VAL A 129 -14.35 27.57 14.61
C VAL A 129 -13.31 28.11 13.62
N ALA A 130 -12.66 27.26 12.83
CA ALA A 130 -11.84 27.67 11.68
C ALA A 130 -12.76 27.97 10.50
N SER A 131 -12.98 29.25 10.18
CA SER A 131 -13.72 29.64 8.99
C SER A 131 -12.87 29.37 7.75
N SER A 132 -13.35 28.56 6.81
CA SER A 132 -13.13 28.73 5.35
C SER A 132 -13.86 27.69 4.49
N ASN A 133 -14.80 28.18 3.68
CA ASN A 133 -15.18 27.73 2.33
C ASN A 133 -15.79 26.31 2.11
N ALA A 134 -16.96 26.06 2.70
CA ALA A 134 -17.80 24.88 2.50
C ALA A 134 -18.59 24.83 1.15
N SER A 135 -18.15 25.50 0.09
CA SER A 135 -18.98 25.73 -1.12
C SER A 135 -18.64 24.89 -2.36
N ALA A 136 -17.68 23.96 -2.30
CA ALA A 136 -17.17 23.26 -3.50
C ALA A 136 -17.65 21.80 -3.69
N LEU A 137 -18.49 21.27 -2.78
CA LEU A 137 -18.73 19.82 -2.67
C LEU A 137 -19.57 19.16 -3.78
N SER A 138 -20.39 19.90 -4.53
CA SER A 138 -21.25 19.29 -5.55
C SER A 138 -20.59 19.08 -6.92
N GLY A 139 -19.47 19.76 -7.22
CA GLY A 139 -18.82 19.70 -8.53
C GLY A 139 -17.75 18.62 -8.70
N VAL A 140 -16.99 18.32 -7.65
CA VAL A 140 -15.79 17.48 -7.75
C VAL A 140 -16.09 15.98 -7.60
N LEU A 141 -17.06 15.60 -6.75
CA LEU A 141 -17.45 14.20 -6.58
C LEU A 141 -18.16 13.62 -7.81
N TYR A 142 -18.83 14.43 -8.62
CA TYR A 142 -19.52 13.94 -9.82
C TYR A 142 -18.55 13.59 -10.95
N ASN A 143 -17.48 14.36 -11.14
CA ASN A 143 -16.55 14.22 -12.27
C ASN A 143 -15.46 13.14 -12.07
N GLN A 144 -15.42 12.47 -10.91
CA GLN A 144 -14.51 11.35 -10.66
C GLN A 144 -15.21 10.00 -10.61
N LEU A 145 -16.54 9.97 -10.79
CA LEU A 145 -17.34 8.74 -10.79
C LEU A 145 -18.17 8.55 -12.07
N PHE A 146 -18.14 9.50 -13.02
CA PHE A 146 -18.74 9.37 -14.36
C PHE A 146 -17.82 9.99 -15.42
#